data_AF-A0A960VEG2-F1
#
_entry.id   AF-A0A960VEG2-F1
#
_cell.length_a   1.000
_cell.length_b   1.000
_cell.length_c   1.000
_cell.angle_alpha   90.00
_cell.angle_beta   90.00
_cell.angle_gamma   90.00
#
_symmetry.space_group_name_H-M   'P 1'
#
loop_
_entity.id
_entity.type
_entity.pdbx_description
1 polymer ?
#
loop_
_entity_poly.entity_id
_entity_poly.type
_entity_poly.pdbx_seq_one_letter_code
_entity_poly.pdbx_strand_id
1 'polypeptide(L)'
;RLIKKFNLNILVILTISLTLLSQACSTKKETKQIAYLETRASDPFEILAKSLSGKGVSKVKKIIVLTFLNQDGREHLLGPVFAEKLTTELVKQKKMIVLDRLVYSKKLKDSGLSTIKNYDLAYLNNLGDLLGVDAIAIGIISPSGKIGYDINCRIIDVKTGLILNAEEVYYTEAGD
;
A
#
# COMPACT_ATOMS: atom_id res chain seq x y z
N ARG A 1 -60.98 -31.40 19.81
CA ARG A 1 -59.60 -31.96 19.66
C ARG A 1 -58.83 -31.41 18.44
N LEU A 2 -59.48 -30.85 17.41
CA LEU A 2 -58.84 -30.31 16.19
C LEU A 2 -58.08 -28.98 16.40
N ILE A 3 -58.59 -28.06 17.22
CA ILE A 3 -58.01 -26.71 17.40
C ILE A 3 -56.62 -26.74 18.11
N LYS A 4 -56.39 -27.69 19.03
CA LYS A 4 -55.08 -27.84 19.71
C LYS A 4 -53.97 -28.35 18.79
N LYS A 5 -54.29 -29.16 17.76
CA LYS A 5 -53.31 -29.65 16.79
C LYS A 5 -52.85 -28.55 15.83
N PHE A 6 -53.74 -27.63 15.47
CA PHE A 6 -53.42 -26.52 14.58
C PHE A 6 -52.45 -25.52 15.22
N ASN A 7 -52.67 -25.19 16.50
CA ASN A 7 -51.78 -24.28 17.25
C ASN A 7 -50.38 -24.89 17.51
N LEU A 8 -50.27 -26.21 17.65
CA LEU A 8 -48.99 -26.88 17.86
C LEU A 8 -48.12 -26.86 16.60
N ASN A 9 -48.72 -27.06 15.41
CA ASN A 9 -47.98 -27.05 14.15
C ASN A 9 -47.47 -25.65 13.79
N ILE A 10 -48.24 -24.59 14.06
CA ILE A 10 -47.81 -23.21 13.82
C ILE A 10 -46.65 -22.84 14.75
N LEU A 11 -46.70 -23.24 16.03
CA LEU A 11 -45.64 -22.97 16.99
C LEU A 11 -44.32 -23.67 16.61
N VAL A 12 -44.40 -24.91 16.10
CA VAL A 12 -43.23 -25.67 15.64
C VAL A 12 -42.61 -25.07 14.38
N ILE A 13 -43.42 -24.57 13.44
CA ILE A 13 -42.90 -23.91 12.23
C ILE A 13 -42.22 -22.58 12.58
N LEU A 14 -42.78 -21.82 13.53
CA LEU A 14 -42.18 -20.56 13.98
C LEU A 14 -40.81 -20.76 14.65
N THR A 15 -40.66 -21.80 15.47
CA THR A 15 -39.39 -22.09 16.14
C THR A 15 -38.33 -22.61 15.18
N ILE A 16 -38.71 -23.42 14.19
CA ILE A 16 -37.78 -23.87 13.14
C ILE A 16 -37.34 -22.69 12.25
N SER A 17 -38.23 -21.76 11.93
CA SER A 17 -37.87 -20.57 11.15
C SER A 17 -36.91 -19.65 11.92
N LEU A 18 -37.12 -19.48 13.23
CA LEU A 18 -36.27 -18.65 14.08
C LEU A 18 -34.87 -19.25 14.27
N THR A 19 -34.75 -20.57 14.36
CA THR A 19 -33.45 -21.24 14.47
C THR A 19 -32.66 -21.19 13.15
N LEU A 20 -33.33 -21.28 12.00
CA LEU A 20 -32.69 -21.13 10.69
C LEU A 20 -32.18 -19.70 10.44
N LEU A 21 -32.91 -18.67 10.88
CA LEU A 21 -32.44 -17.28 10.82
C LEU A 21 -31.20 -17.03 11.68
N SER A 22 -31.11 -17.68 12.85
CA SER A 22 -29.95 -17.55 13.73
C SER A 22 -28.68 -18.14 13.10
N GLN A 23 -28.78 -19.26 12.38
CA GLN A 23 -27.62 -19.91 11.75
C GLN A 23 -27.04 -19.10 10.58
N ALA A 24 -27.89 -18.40 9.81
CA ALA A 24 -27.45 -17.55 8.71
C ALA A 24 -26.71 -16.27 9.17
N CYS A 25 -26.87 -15.86 10.44
CA CYS A 25 -26.19 -14.70 11.01
C CYS A 25 -24.78 -15.04 11.51
N SER A 26 -24.57 -16.26 12.02
CA SER A 26 -23.25 -16.72 12.50
C SER A 26 -22.27 -16.98 11.35
N THR A 27 -22.71 -17.58 10.24
CA THR A 27 -21.83 -17.88 9.10
C THR A 27 -21.25 -16.63 8.45
N LYS A 28 -22.00 -15.52 8.36
CA LYS A 28 -21.50 -14.24 7.82
C LYS A 28 -20.41 -13.58 8.69
N LYS A 29 -20.45 -13.78 10.01
CA LYS A 29 -19.41 -13.27 10.92
C LYS A 29 -18.13 -14.09 10.78
N GLU A 30 -18.26 -15.40 10.71
CA GLU A 30 -17.14 -16.32 10.53
C GLU A 30 -16.46 -16.14 9.17
N THR A 31 -17.19 -15.93 8.06
CA THR A 31 -16.56 -15.65 6.75
C THR A 31 -15.81 -14.32 6.71
N LYS A 32 -16.31 -13.26 7.37
CA LYS A 32 -15.58 -11.99 7.51
C LYS A 32 -14.33 -12.14 8.37
N GLN A 33 -14.41 -12.96 9.41
CA GLN A 33 -13.30 -13.19 10.33
C GLN A 33 -12.24 -14.11 9.73
N ILE A 34 -12.63 -15.07 8.89
CA ILE A 34 -11.72 -15.91 8.10
C ILE A 34 -11.05 -15.07 7.00
N ALA A 35 -11.77 -14.17 6.32
CA ALA A 35 -11.14 -13.20 5.40
C ALA A 35 -10.17 -12.25 6.13
N TYR A 36 -10.47 -11.87 7.38
CA TYR A 36 -9.59 -11.08 8.23
C TYR A 36 -8.34 -11.86 8.67
N LEU A 37 -8.45 -13.16 8.91
CA LEU A 37 -7.34 -14.04 9.30
C LEU A 37 -6.53 -14.59 8.11
N GLU A 38 -7.12 -14.63 6.91
CA GLU A 38 -6.41 -14.86 5.63
C GLU A 38 -5.58 -13.63 5.22
N THR A 39 -5.86 -12.44 5.76
CA THR A 39 -4.88 -11.33 5.94
C THR A 39 -3.83 -11.67 7.00
N ARG A 40 -3.32 -12.89 6.96
CA ARG A 40 -2.04 -13.26 7.55
C ARG A 40 -1.01 -12.28 6.99
N ALA A 41 -0.54 -11.36 7.85
CA ALA A 41 0.69 -10.58 7.71
C ALA A 41 1.10 -10.27 6.26
N SER A 42 0.26 -9.56 5.49
CA SER A 42 0.67 -9.09 4.17
C SER A 42 1.86 -8.15 4.35
N ASP A 43 2.96 -8.43 3.66
CA ASP A 43 4.19 -7.63 3.71
C ASP A 43 3.84 -6.15 3.57
N PRO A 44 4.31 -5.26 4.47
CA PRO A 44 3.99 -3.84 4.40
C PRO A 44 4.25 -3.23 3.01
N PHE A 45 5.26 -3.71 2.28
CA PHE A 45 5.56 -3.23 0.93
C PHE A 45 4.60 -3.76 -0.13
N GLU A 46 4.03 -4.95 0.04
CA GLU A 46 2.94 -5.45 -0.80
C GLU A 46 1.70 -4.57 -0.64
N ILE A 47 1.36 -4.21 0.60
CA ILE A 47 0.25 -3.28 0.91
C ILE A 47 0.50 -1.94 0.24
N LEU A 48 1.68 -1.35 0.43
CA LEU A 48 2.07 -0.09 -0.20
C LEU A 48 1.94 -0.19 -1.72
N ALA A 49 2.54 -1.20 -2.36
CA ALA A 49 2.50 -1.33 -3.81
C ALA A 49 1.08 -1.49 -4.36
N LYS A 50 0.24 -2.29 -3.69
CA LYS A 50 -1.15 -2.50 -4.08
C LYS A 50 -1.96 -1.21 -3.98
N SER A 51 -1.81 -0.47 -2.89
CA SER A 51 -2.51 0.80 -2.65
C SER A 51 -2.04 1.89 -3.60
N LEU A 52 -0.72 2.11 -3.68
CA LEU A 52 -0.10 3.15 -4.50
C LEU A 52 -0.38 2.94 -5.99
N SER A 53 -0.37 1.69 -6.47
CA SER A 53 -0.72 1.33 -7.85
C SER A 53 -2.24 1.29 -8.12
N GLY A 54 -3.05 1.79 -7.18
CA GLY A 54 -4.51 1.79 -7.21
C GLY A 54 -5.13 2.86 -8.12
N LYS A 55 -6.37 3.25 -7.80
CA LYS A 55 -7.10 4.29 -8.52
C LYS A 55 -6.42 5.64 -8.27
N GLY A 56 -6.14 6.41 -9.34
CA GLY A 56 -5.44 7.70 -9.28
C GLY A 56 -4.16 7.74 -10.10
N VAL A 57 -3.50 6.60 -10.30
CA VAL A 57 -2.22 6.50 -11.03
C VAL A 57 -2.32 5.74 -12.36
N SER A 58 -3.53 5.47 -12.86
CA SER A 58 -3.73 4.70 -14.10
C SER A 58 -3.12 5.33 -15.36
N LYS A 59 -2.80 6.63 -15.31
CA LYS A 59 -2.12 7.36 -16.38
C LYS A 59 -0.59 7.32 -16.28
N VAL A 60 -0.05 6.93 -15.13
CA VAL A 60 1.40 6.78 -14.91
C VAL A 60 1.85 5.50 -15.60
N LYS A 61 2.68 5.63 -16.65
CA LYS A 61 3.21 4.49 -17.40
C LYS A 61 4.57 4.07 -16.90
N LYS A 62 5.39 5.03 -16.47
CA LYS A 62 6.75 4.78 -16.00
C LYS A 62 7.05 5.56 -14.72
N ILE A 63 7.62 4.87 -13.73
CA ILE A 63 7.97 5.40 -12.43
C ILE A 63 9.39 4.99 -12.02
N ILE A 64 9.99 5.74 -11.11
CA ILE A 64 11.18 5.32 -10.36
C ILE A 64 10.92 5.49 -8.87
N VAL A 65 11.39 4.54 -8.05
CA VAL A 65 11.35 4.65 -6.59
C VAL A 65 12.67 5.23 -6.10
N LEU A 66 12.61 6.32 -5.36
CA LEU A 66 13.80 6.96 -4.77
C LEU A 66 14.10 6.41 -3.37
N THR A 67 15.29 6.71 -2.86
CA THR A 67 15.68 6.34 -1.49
C THR A 67 14.73 6.97 -0.49
N PHE A 68 14.27 6.15 0.48
CA PHE A 68 13.41 6.66 1.54
C PHE A 68 14.26 7.44 2.54
N LEU A 69 13.73 8.55 3.02
CA LEU A 69 14.43 9.51 3.87
C LEU A 69 13.79 9.59 5.25
N ASN A 70 14.48 10.18 6.22
CA ASN A 70 13.88 10.62 7.46
C ASN A 70 12.93 11.80 7.22
N GLN A 71 12.10 12.12 8.22
CA GLN A 71 11.20 13.28 8.17
C GLN A 71 11.92 14.62 7.92
N ASP A 72 13.19 14.72 8.30
CA ASP A 72 14.04 15.89 8.08
C ASP A 72 14.79 15.87 6.74
N GLY A 73 14.48 14.92 5.86
CA GLY A 73 15.07 14.80 4.54
C GLY A 73 16.47 14.20 4.51
N ARG A 74 17.04 13.77 5.65
CA ARG A 74 18.32 13.04 5.67
C ARG A 74 18.13 11.57 5.32
N GLU A 75 19.20 10.94 4.84
CA GLU A 75 19.19 9.50 4.56
C GLU A 75 18.90 8.69 5.84
N HIS A 76 18.09 7.65 5.70
CA HIS A 76 17.84 6.66 6.74
C HIS A 76 18.55 5.34 6.39
N LEU A 77 19.05 4.61 7.39
CA LEU A 77 19.79 3.37 7.19
C LEU A 77 18.99 2.32 6.39
N LEU A 78 17.70 2.18 6.70
CA LEU A 78 16.78 1.27 6.00
C LEU A 78 16.25 1.84 4.67
N GLY A 79 16.54 3.11 4.37
CA GLY A 79 15.99 3.83 3.23
C GLY A 79 16.24 3.14 1.87
N PRO A 80 17.48 2.71 1.58
CA PRO A 80 17.77 1.96 0.36
C PRO A 80 17.02 0.63 0.29
N VAL A 81 16.95 -0.11 1.40
CA VAL A 81 16.30 -1.43 1.49
C VAL A 81 14.79 -1.32 1.26
N PHE A 82 14.13 -0.33 1.87
CA PHE A 82 12.70 -0.12 1.72
C PHE A 82 12.32 0.30 0.30
N ALA A 83 13.17 1.10 -0.35
CA ALA A 83 12.98 1.45 -1.75
C ALA A 83 13.09 0.22 -2.68
N GLU A 84 14.02 -0.71 -2.41
CA GLU A 84 14.14 -1.96 -3.19
C GLU A 84 12.96 -2.91 -2.95
N LYS A 85 12.50 -3.04 -1.70
CA LYS A 85 11.29 -3.81 -1.38
C LYS A 85 10.07 -3.25 -2.12
N LEU A 86 9.84 -1.94 -2.05
CA LEU A 86 8.73 -1.30 -2.77
C LEU A 86 8.87 -1.44 -4.29
N THR A 87 10.07 -1.28 -4.84
CA THR A 87 10.35 -1.46 -6.28
C THR A 87 9.91 -2.86 -6.73
N THR A 88 10.32 -3.88 -5.99
CA THR A 88 9.96 -5.28 -6.26
C THR A 88 8.44 -5.47 -6.24
N GLU A 89 7.77 -4.97 -5.21
CA GLU A 89 6.32 -5.13 -5.06
C GLU A 89 5.53 -4.35 -6.11
N LEU A 90 5.98 -3.16 -6.53
CA LEU A 90 5.38 -2.41 -7.64
C LEU A 90 5.51 -3.12 -8.98
N VAL A 91 6.67 -3.74 -9.26
CA VAL A 91 6.87 -4.55 -10.46
C VAL A 91 5.90 -5.73 -10.49
N LYS A 92 5.69 -6.40 -9.35
CA LYS A 92 4.72 -7.51 -9.23
C LYS A 92 3.28 -7.07 -9.55
N GLN A 93 2.91 -5.81 -9.34
CA GLN A 93 1.59 -5.31 -9.69
C GLN A 93 1.32 -5.29 -11.20
N LYS A 94 2.36 -5.23 -12.05
CA LYS A 94 2.26 -5.21 -13.52
C LYS A 94 1.37 -4.08 -14.09
N LYS A 95 1.24 -2.96 -13.37
CA LYS A 95 0.40 -1.81 -13.78
C LYS A 95 1.19 -0.66 -14.42
N MET A 96 2.51 -0.61 -14.18
CA MET A 96 3.41 0.41 -14.70
C MET A 96 4.81 -0.17 -14.84
N ILE A 97 5.65 0.47 -15.65
CA ILE A 97 7.06 0.16 -15.78
C ILE A 97 7.80 0.84 -14.62
N VAL A 98 8.54 0.07 -13.83
CA VAL A 98 9.36 0.60 -12.73
C VAL A 98 10.82 0.57 -13.19
N LEU A 99 11.48 1.73 -13.14
CA LEU A 99 12.91 1.83 -13.40
C LEU A 99 13.70 1.36 -12.18
N ASP A 100 14.76 0.60 -12.44
CA ASP A 100 15.72 0.20 -11.41
C ASP A 100 16.63 1.37 -11.05
N ARG A 101 16.47 1.89 -9.83
CA ARG A 101 17.27 3.01 -9.31
C ARG A 101 18.77 2.76 -9.39
N LEU A 102 19.25 1.53 -9.18
CA LEU A 102 20.68 1.21 -9.21
C LEU A 102 21.26 1.36 -10.62
N VAL A 103 20.51 0.97 -11.65
CA VAL A 103 20.90 1.14 -13.06
C VAL A 103 21.01 2.62 -13.42
N TYR A 104 20.11 3.45 -12.92
CA TYR A 104 20.12 4.89 -13.20
C TYR A 104 20.96 5.72 -12.21
N SER A 105 21.55 5.09 -11.20
CA SER A 105 22.30 5.79 -10.14
C SER A 105 23.47 6.63 -10.66
N LYS A 106 24.20 6.14 -11.68
CA LYS A 106 25.27 6.88 -12.33
C LYS A 106 24.74 8.12 -13.06
N LYS A 107 23.66 7.96 -13.83
CA LYS A 107 23.03 9.06 -14.58
C LYS A 107 22.50 10.16 -13.64
N LEU A 108 21.98 9.76 -12.48
CA LEU A 108 21.56 10.68 -11.42
C LEU A 108 22.74 11.43 -10.81
N LYS A 109 23.87 10.75 -10.56
CA LYS A 109 25.11 11.39 -10.06
C LYS A 109 25.68 12.38 -11.06
N ASP A 110 25.80 11.97 -12.32
CA ASP A 110 26.41 12.79 -13.37
C ASP A 110 25.60 14.06 -13.68
N SER A 111 24.28 14.05 -13.43
CA SER A 111 23.39 15.21 -13.60
C SER A 111 23.29 16.11 -12.36
N GLY A 112 23.97 15.78 -11.25
CA GLY A 112 23.83 16.48 -9.98
C GLY A 112 22.50 16.24 -9.27
N LEU A 113 21.65 15.35 -9.79
CA LEU A 113 20.35 14.99 -9.22
C LEU A 113 20.45 13.84 -8.20
N SER A 114 21.64 13.32 -7.92
CA SER A 114 21.83 12.24 -6.94
C SER A 114 21.65 12.66 -5.49
N THR A 115 21.84 13.94 -5.19
CA THR A 115 21.92 14.47 -3.83
C THR A 115 20.71 15.35 -3.58
N ILE A 116 19.58 14.72 -3.29
CA ILE A 116 18.35 15.45 -3.00
C ILE A 116 18.53 16.16 -1.66
N LYS A 117 18.60 17.50 -1.68
CA LYS A 117 18.36 18.33 -0.50
C LYS A 117 16.96 18.91 -0.46
N ASN A 118 16.31 19.10 -1.61
CA ASN A 118 14.93 19.59 -1.73
C ASN A 118 14.28 19.05 -3.01
N TYR A 119 13.07 18.50 -2.91
CA TYR A 119 12.25 18.10 -4.06
C TYR A 119 11.38 19.28 -4.52
N ASP A 120 11.98 20.28 -5.15
CA ASP A 120 11.22 21.35 -5.78
C ASP A 120 10.70 20.94 -7.18
N LEU A 121 9.77 21.72 -7.73
CA LEU A 121 9.14 21.38 -9.02
C LEU A 121 10.14 21.40 -10.18
N ALA A 122 11.18 22.23 -10.13
CA ALA A 122 12.21 22.28 -11.18
C ALA A 122 13.06 21.00 -11.17
N TYR A 123 13.44 20.53 -9.99
CA TYR A 123 14.11 19.26 -9.77
C TYR A 123 13.27 18.09 -10.29
N LEU A 124 11.98 18.05 -9.94
CA LEU A 124 11.07 16.99 -10.40
C LEU A 124 10.96 16.95 -11.92
N ASN A 125 10.76 18.10 -12.57
CA ASN A 125 10.71 18.20 -14.03
C ASN A 125 11.99 17.68 -14.69
N ASN A 126 13.16 18.14 -14.21
CA ASN A 126 14.46 17.69 -14.73
C ASN A 126 14.67 16.18 -14.55
N LEU A 127 14.24 15.62 -13.43
CA LEU A 127 14.30 14.18 -13.17
C LEU A 127 13.38 13.40 -14.12
N GLY A 128 12.16 13.90 -14.34
CA GLY A 128 11.19 13.39 -15.30
C GLY A 128 11.77 13.32 -16.71
N ASP A 129 12.35 14.42 -17.19
CA ASP A 129 12.94 14.53 -18.52
C ASP A 129 14.20 13.65 -18.67
N LEU A 130 15.07 13.64 -17.66
CA LEU A 130 16.32 12.87 -17.68
C LEU A 130 16.06 11.36 -17.75
N LEU A 131 15.11 10.86 -16.97
CA LEU A 131 14.82 9.42 -16.87
C LEU A 131 13.68 8.98 -17.78
N GLY A 132 12.91 9.92 -18.34
CA GLY A 132 11.71 9.67 -19.11
C GLY A 132 10.62 8.99 -18.28
N VAL A 133 10.45 9.41 -17.02
CA VAL A 133 9.43 8.91 -16.08
C VAL A 133 8.27 9.90 -15.98
N ASP A 134 7.06 9.40 -15.71
CA ASP A 134 5.86 10.23 -15.54
C ASP A 134 5.66 10.65 -14.08
N ALA A 135 6.13 9.81 -13.16
CA ALA A 135 6.00 10.02 -11.73
C ALA A 135 7.25 9.49 -11.01
N ILE A 136 7.41 9.91 -9.75
CA ILE A 136 8.37 9.32 -8.81
C ILE A 136 7.63 8.79 -7.59
N ALA A 137 8.16 7.73 -6.97
CA ALA A 137 7.75 7.32 -5.64
C ALA A 137 8.80 7.76 -4.63
N ILE A 138 8.36 8.47 -3.59
CA ILE A 138 9.20 8.87 -2.45
C ILE A 138 8.64 8.28 -1.17
N GLY A 139 9.50 8.00 -0.21
CA GLY A 139 9.10 7.50 1.10
C GLY A 139 9.77 8.25 2.25
N ILE A 140 9.04 8.42 3.34
CA ILE A 140 9.52 8.99 4.60
C ILE A 140 9.39 7.93 5.68
N ILE A 141 10.49 7.69 6.38
CA ILE A 141 10.61 6.75 7.50
C ILE A 141 10.59 7.57 8.79
N SER A 142 9.68 7.22 9.68
CA SER A 142 9.50 7.89 10.97
C SER A 142 9.56 6.86 12.08
N PRO A 143 10.39 7.04 13.13
CA PRO A 143 10.36 6.15 14.28
C PRO A 143 8.97 6.12 14.91
N SER A 144 8.48 4.92 15.21
CA SER A 144 7.17 4.70 15.82
C SER A 144 7.31 3.72 16.98
N GLY A 145 7.21 4.25 18.20
CA GLY A 145 7.49 3.48 19.42
C GLY A 145 8.97 3.11 19.58
N LYS A 146 9.25 1.93 20.17
CA LYS A 146 10.62 1.49 20.49
C LYS A 146 11.32 0.67 19.41
N ILE A 147 10.55 -0.02 18.56
CA ILE A 147 11.07 -1.03 17.62
C ILE A 147 10.42 -0.94 16.23
N GLY A 148 9.61 0.09 15.99
CA GLY A 148 8.82 0.23 14.77
C GLY A 148 9.11 1.50 14.00
N TYR A 149 8.66 1.52 12.76
CA TYR A 149 8.73 2.66 11.86
C TYR A 149 7.41 2.83 11.13
N ASP A 150 6.90 4.05 11.09
CA ASP A 150 5.86 4.45 10.15
C ASP A 150 6.51 4.83 8.82
N ILE A 151 6.02 4.24 7.74
CA ILE A 151 6.52 4.42 6.38
C ILE A 151 5.44 5.10 5.56
N ASN A 152 5.60 6.41 5.34
CA ASN A 152 4.71 7.18 4.48
C ASN A 152 5.27 7.18 3.06
N CYS A 153 4.50 6.73 2.07
CA CYS A 153 4.93 6.74 0.67
C CYS A 153 3.95 7.49 -0.22
N ARG A 154 4.49 8.21 -1.22
CA ARG A 154 3.74 9.06 -2.13
C ARG A 154 4.21 8.86 -3.56
N ILE A 155 3.26 8.75 -4.49
CA ILE A 155 3.51 8.89 -5.92
C ILE A 155 3.26 10.33 -6.31
N ILE A 156 4.28 10.98 -6.89
CA ILE A 156 4.25 12.40 -7.27
C ILE A 156 4.41 12.51 -8.79
N ASP A 157 3.50 13.22 -9.44
CA ASP A 157 3.62 13.60 -10.85
C ASP A 157 4.80 14.55 -11.04
N VAL A 158 5.74 14.20 -11.90
CA VAL A 158 6.99 14.97 -12.04
C VAL A 158 6.80 16.33 -12.70
N LYS A 159 5.70 16.52 -13.45
CA LYS A 159 5.42 17.75 -14.20
C LYS A 159 4.72 18.80 -13.36
N THR A 160 3.84 18.36 -12.47
CA THR A 160 2.93 19.21 -11.71
C THR A 160 3.27 19.25 -10.21
N GLY A 161 4.04 18.28 -9.70
CA GLY A 161 4.32 18.13 -8.27
C GLY A 161 3.12 17.64 -7.47
N LEU A 162 2.01 17.27 -8.12
CA LEU A 162 0.82 16.77 -7.45
C LEU A 162 1.05 15.35 -6.91
N ILE A 163 0.60 15.12 -5.68
CA ILE A 163 0.54 13.77 -5.10
C ILE A 163 -0.63 13.04 -5.78
N LEU A 164 -0.31 12.03 -6.58
CA LEU A 164 -1.28 11.23 -7.30
C LEU A 164 -1.90 10.13 -6.42
N ASN A 165 -1.11 9.61 -5.49
CA ASN A 165 -1.54 8.62 -4.51
C ASN A 165 -0.58 8.61 -3.31
N ALA A 166 -1.07 8.18 -2.16
CA ALA A 166 -0.28 8.06 -0.94
C ALA A 166 -0.81 6.92 -0.06
N GLU A 167 0.08 6.28 0.66
CA GLU A 167 -0.26 5.24 1.63
C GLU A 167 0.74 5.27 2.79
N GLU A 168 0.30 4.82 3.96
CA GLU A 168 1.14 4.64 5.13
C GLU A 168 1.03 3.21 5.66
N VAL A 169 2.16 2.64 6.03
CA VAL A 169 2.23 1.32 6.67
C VAL A 169 3.17 1.36 7.87
N TYR A 170 2.92 0.48 8.82
CA TYR A 170 3.81 0.26 9.96
C TYR A 170 4.74 -0.92 9.66
N TYR A 171 6.02 -0.75 9.94
CA TYR A 171 7.06 -1.77 9.83
C TYR A 171 7.70 -2.02 11.19
N THR A 172 7.90 -3.29 11.54
CA THR A 172 8.64 -3.71 12.73
C THR A 172 9.55 -4.86 12.35
N GLU A 173 10.79 -4.86 12.84
CA GLU A 173 11.74 -5.96 12.58
C GLU A 173 11.32 -7.27 13.29
N ALA A 174 10.44 -7.19 14.28
CA ALA A 174 10.09 -8.30 15.17
C ALA A 174 8.92 -9.19 14.67
N GLY A 175 8.58 -9.19 13.38
CA GLY A 175 7.34 -9.83 12.92
C GLY A 175 7.26 -10.27 11.45
N ASP A 176 8.37 -10.71 10.85
CA ASP A 176 8.33 -11.62 9.68
C ASP A 176 8.31 -13.08 10.16
#